data_AF-A0A1G8PXV8-F1
#
_entry.id   AF-A0A1G8PXV8-F1
#
_cell.length_a   1.000
_cell.length_b   1.000
_cell.length_c   1.000
_cell.angle_alpha   90.00
_cell.angle_beta   90.00
_cell.angle_gamma   90.00
#
_symmetry.space_group_name_H-M   'P 1'
#
loop_
_entity.id
_entity.type
_entity.pdbx_description
1 polymer ?
#
loop_
_entity_poly.entity_id
_entity_poly.type
_entity_poly.pdbx_seq_one_letter_code
_entity_poly.pdbx_strand_id
1 'polypeptide(L)'
;MSSYEHRTARALPNPGWGPLSALPGNPLMWVLILSEMLVFAAFFALYAWQRATNVAAFNAAQQALDPLMGGLNTLVLLTSGLCVALAVEAIGHDQRRRARQWLTASMALGVVFGVVKVVEYADKFAAGITPDTHLFFGFYYGLTAFHFAHVLFGLGLLALVTWRTSTDNVETAAAFWHMVDLIWILLYPLVYLLR
;
A
#
# COMPACT_ATOMS: atom_id res chain seq x y z
N MET A 1 6.20 30.86 -41.69
CA MET A 1 5.14 30.68 -40.67
C MET A 1 4.13 29.72 -41.28
N SER A 2 4.15 28.43 -41.00
CA SER A 2 3.76 27.84 -39.73
C SER A 2 4.36 26.43 -39.59
N SER A 3 5.36 26.29 -38.74
CA SER A 3 5.97 25.01 -38.35
C SER A 3 5.18 24.41 -37.17
N TYR A 4 3.94 23.98 -37.44
CA TYR A 4 3.02 23.40 -36.45
C TYR A 4 2.57 22.01 -36.90
N GLU A 5 3.50 21.09 -37.17
CA GLU A 5 3.18 19.68 -37.33
C GLU A 5 4.08 18.78 -36.48
N HIS A 6 3.44 17.73 -35.95
CA HIS A 6 3.97 16.62 -35.17
C HIS A 6 4.43 16.89 -33.74
N ARG A 7 3.46 17.26 -32.89
CA ARG A 7 3.45 16.70 -31.53
C ARG A 7 3.09 15.22 -31.70
N THR A 8 4.09 14.35 -31.78
CA THR A 8 3.90 12.89 -31.83
C THR A 8 3.01 12.49 -30.65
N ALA A 9 1.76 12.10 -30.95
CA ALA A 9 0.91 11.49 -29.94
C ALA A 9 1.65 10.24 -29.46
N ARG A 10 2.13 10.28 -28.21
CA ARG A 10 2.78 9.12 -27.59
C ARG A 10 1.80 7.95 -27.72
N ALA A 11 2.24 6.87 -28.37
CA ALA A 11 1.43 5.67 -28.48
C ALA A 11 0.99 5.25 -27.06
N LEU A 12 -0.30 4.96 -26.92
CA LEU A 12 -0.86 4.56 -25.63
C LEU A 12 -0.20 3.26 -25.17
N PRO A 13 0.17 3.14 -23.87
CA PRO A 13 0.78 1.92 -23.34
C PRO A 13 -0.04 0.66 -23.62
N ASN A 14 -1.37 0.75 -23.56
CA ASN A 14 -2.28 -0.40 -23.64
C ASN A 14 -3.42 -0.17 -24.66
N PRO A 15 -3.15 -0.28 -25.98
CA PRO A 15 -4.18 -0.07 -26.99
C PRO A 15 -5.33 -1.10 -26.87
N GLY A 16 -6.58 -0.64 -27.00
CA GLY A 16 -7.78 -1.49 -26.97
C GLY A 16 -8.52 -1.55 -25.63
N TRP A 17 -7.99 -0.90 -24.59
CA TRP A 17 -8.58 -0.89 -23.23
C TRP A 17 -9.46 0.34 -22.94
N GLY A 18 -9.86 1.08 -23.98
CA GLY A 18 -10.70 2.27 -23.83
C GLY A 18 -10.06 3.31 -22.88
N PRO A 19 -10.77 3.83 -21.87
CA PRO A 19 -10.24 4.80 -20.91
C PRO A 19 -8.98 4.35 -20.14
N LEU A 20 -8.78 3.03 -19.96
CA LEU A 20 -7.63 2.48 -19.25
C LEU A 20 -6.36 2.41 -20.11
N SER A 21 -6.46 2.73 -21.40
CA SER A 21 -5.34 2.60 -22.35
C SER A 21 -4.14 3.50 -22.01
N ALA A 22 -4.37 4.59 -21.27
CA ALA A 22 -3.34 5.54 -20.86
C ALA A 22 -2.63 5.17 -19.54
N LEU A 23 -3.12 4.15 -18.84
CA LEU A 23 -2.58 3.77 -17.54
C LEU A 23 -1.26 3.00 -17.69
N PRO A 24 -0.29 3.23 -16.78
CA PRO A 24 0.97 2.50 -16.77
C PRO A 24 0.76 1.07 -16.30
N GLY A 25 1.58 0.16 -16.83
CA GLY A 25 1.45 -1.28 -16.59
C GLY A 25 0.17 -1.91 -17.16
N ASN A 26 -0.13 -3.12 -16.72
CA ASN A 26 -1.28 -3.90 -17.18
C ASN A 26 -2.62 -3.34 -16.64
N PRO A 27 -3.61 -3.01 -17.50
CA PRO A 27 -4.91 -2.48 -17.09
C PRO A 27 -5.71 -3.38 -16.14
N LEU A 28 -5.51 -4.70 -16.17
CA LEU A 28 -6.16 -5.63 -15.23
C LEU A 28 -5.78 -5.34 -13.78
N MET A 29 -4.54 -4.87 -13.54
CA MET A 29 -4.10 -4.50 -12.21
C MET A 29 -4.90 -3.31 -11.67
N TRP A 30 -5.29 -2.38 -12.54
CA TRP A 30 -6.10 -1.23 -12.14
C TRP A 30 -7.53 -1.62 -11.77
N VAL A 31 -8.10 -2.63 -12.44
CA VAL A 31 -9.40 -3.19 -12.04
C VAL A 31 -9.31 -3.79 -10.63
N LEU A 32 -8.26 -4.57 -10.35
CA LEU A 32 -8.00 -5.13 -9.02
C LEU A 32 -7.79 -4.02 -7.97
N ILE A 33 -6.96 -3.02 -8.27
CA ILE A 33 -6.71 -1.87 -7.39
C ILE A 33 -8.02 -1.18 -7.02
N LEU A 34 -8.85 -0.86 -8.02
CA LEU A 34 -10.11 -0.16 -7.78
C LEU A 34 -11.10 -1.00 -6.99
N SER A 35 -11.17 -2.32 -7.22
CA SER A 35 -12.04 -3.19 -6.42
C SER A 35 -11.59 -3.26 -4.96
N GLU A 36 -10.28 -3.42 -4.71
CA GLU A 36 -9.76 -3.46 -3.33
C GLU A 36 -9.92 -2.10 -2.63
N MET A 37 -9.72 -0.99 -3.34
CA MET A 37 -9.97 0.36 -2.80
C MET A 37 -11.43 0.54 -2.37
N LEU A 38 -12.39 -0.03 -3.09
CA LEU A 38 -13.81 0.02 -2.69
C LEU A 38 -14.07 -0.81 -1.42
N VAL A 39 -13.43 -1.98 -1.28
CA VAL A 39 -13.53 -2.80 -0.05
C VAL A 39 -12.97 -2.04 1.15
N PHE A 40 -11.77 -1.47 1.03
CA PHE A 40 -11.18 -0.65 2.10
C PHE A 40 -12.01 0.59 2.41
N ALA A 41 -12.56 1.27 1.40
CA ALA A 41 -13.42 2.42 1.60
C ALA A 41 -14.68 2.06 2.40
N ALA A 42 -15.30 0.92 2.12
CA ALA A 42 -16.44 0.42 2.89
C ALA A 42 -16.05 0.12 4.35
N PHE A 43 -14.91 -0.55 4.58
CA PHE A 43 -14.40 -0.80 5.93
C PHE A 43 -14.11 0.50 6.70
N PHE A 44 -13.48 1.49 6.06
CA PHE A 44 -13.20 2.79 6.68
C PHE A 44 -14.48 3.56 7.00
N ALA A 45 -15.50 3.51 6.12
CA ALA A 45 -16.79 4.13 6.38
C ALA A 45 -17.49 3.49 7.59
N LEU A 46 -17.48 2.16 7.68
CA LEU A 46 -18.05 1.42 8.82
C LEU A 46 -17.31 1.75 10.13
N TYR A 47 -15.98 1.77 10.11
CA TYR A 47 -15.18 2.19 11.28
C TYR A 47 -15.52 3.62 11.70
N ALA A 48 -15.56 4.56 10.75
CA ALA A 48 -15.85 5.97 11.03
C ALA A 48 -17.24 6.15 11.64
N TRP A 49 -18.25 5.45 11.10
CA TRP A 49 -19.60 5.43 11.65
C TRP A 49 -19.61 4.91 13.09
N GLN A 50 -18.96 3.77 13.34
CA GLN A 50 -18.94 3.16 14.67
C GLN A 50 -18.18 4.00 15.70
N ARG A 51 -17.09 4.65 15.27
CA ARG A 51 -16.36 5.58 16.11
C ARG A 51 -17.21 6.80 16.46
N ALA A 52 -17.95 7.34 15.50
CA ALA A 52 -18.81 8.51 15.70
C ALA A 52 -19.92 8.26 16.74
N THR A 53 -20.40 7.01 16.88
CA THR A 53 -21.40 6.65 17.88
C THR A 53 -20.80 6.40 19.27
N ASN A 54 -19.51 6.06 19.39
CA ASN A 54 -18.88 5.64 20.64
C ASN A 54 -17.46 6.22 20.84
N VAL A 55 -17.30 7.53 20.62
CA VAL A 55 -15.98 8.21 20.60
C VAL A 55 -15.17 7.97 21.88
N ALA A 56 -15.79 8.12 23.06
CA ALA A 56 -15.08 7.96 24.34
C ALA A 56 -14.51 6.54 24.54
N ALA A 57 -15.28 5.51 24.17
CA ALA A 57 -14.86 4.12 24.28
C ALA A 57 -13.73 3.79 23.28
N PHE A 58 -13.82 4.31 22.05
CA PHE A 58 -12.77 4.17 21.05
C PHE A 58 -11.47 4.85 21.50
N ASN A 59 -11.56 6.06 22.05
CA ASN A 59 -10.40 6.80 22.55
C ASN A 59 -9.72 6.08 23.71
N ALA A 60 -10.48 5.47 24.61
CA ALA A 60 -9.94 4.69 25.71
C ALA A 60 -9.21 3.43 25.20
N ALA A 61 -9.83 2.67 24.30
CA ALA A 61 -9.22 1.46 23.72
C ALA A 61 -7.96 1.78 22.90
N GLN A 62 -7.95 2.88 22.16
CA GLN A 62 -6.82 3.32 21.34
C GLN A 62 -5.56 3.68 22.15
N GLN A 63 -5.68 3.98 23.45
CA GLN A 63 -4.51 4.22 24.31
C GLN A 63 -3.63 2.98 24.49
N ALA A 64 -4.17 1.79 24.22
CA ALA A 64 -3.40 0.56 24.24
C ALA A 64 -2.44 0.42 23.04
N LEU A 65 -2.59 1.25 22.00
CA LEU A 65 -1.72 1.26 20.82
C LEU A 65 -0.54 2.23 21.03
N ASP A 66 0.61 1.90 20.45
CA ASP A 66 1.79 2.76 20.44
C ASP A 66 1.84 3.58 19.13
N PRO A 67 1.61 4.90 19.18
CA PRO A 67 1.66 5.75 17.99
C PRO A 67 3.07 5.88 17.40
N LEU A 68 4.12 5.77 18.22
CA LEU A 68 5.50 5.89 17.75
C LEU A 68 5.89 4.68 16.91
N MET A 69 5.55 3.47 17.36
CA MET A 69 5.73 2.24 16.57
C MET A 69 4.94 2.31 15.27
N GLY A 70 3.69 2.78 15.31
CA GLY A 70 2.89 3.04 14.11
C GLY A 70 3.55 4.04 13.16
N GLY A 71 4.08 5.15 13.67
CA GLY A 71 4.73 6.20 12.88
C GLY A 71 6.04 5.75 12.24
N LEU A 72 6.87 5.01 12.97
CA LEU A 72 8.10 4.42 12.44
C LEU A 72 7.79 3.42 11.32
N ASN A 73 6.76 2.59 11.49
CA ASN A 73 6.33 1.68 10.43
C ASN A 73 5.82 2.41 9.18
N THR A 74 5.09 3.51 9.36
CA THR A 74 4.69 4.37 8.25
C THR A 74 5.90 4.93 7.51
N LEU A 75 6.93 5.40 8.21
CA LEU A 75 8.16 5.88 7.57
C LEU A 75 8.88 4.78 6.78
N VAL A 76 8.96 3.57 7.33
CA VAL A 76 9.53 2.40 6.65
C VAL A 76 8.77 2.12 5.35
N LEU A 77 7.45 2.11 5.40
CA LEU A 77 6.61 1.81 4.23
C LEU A 77 6.67 2.94 3.18
N LEU A 78 6.65 4.21 3.58
CA LEU A 78 6.84 5.34 2.68
C LEU A 78 8.22 5.32 1.99
N THR A 79 9.26 4.94 2.73
CA THR A 79 10.61 4.79 2.17
C THR A 79 10.65 3.62 1.19
N SER A 80 9.92 2.54 1.47
CA SER A 80 9.75 1.43 0.52
C SER A 80 9.09 1.91 -0.78
N GLY A 81 8.01 2.70 -0.68
CA GLY A 81 7.34 3.31 -1.82
C GLY A 81 8.29 4.19 -2.65
N LEU A 82 9.11 5.02 -1.99
CA LEU A 82 10.14 5.81 -2.68
C LEU A 82 11.12 4.91 -3.46
N CYS A 83 11.58 3.80 -2.88
CA CYS A 83 12.43 2.85 -3.59
C CYS A 83 11.74 2.28 -4.84
N VAL A 84 10.45 1.94 -4.76
CA VAL A 84 9.68 1.48 -5.94
C VAL A 84 9.60 2.56 -7.01
N ALA A 85 9.35 3.81 -6.65
CA ALA A 85 9.34 4.92 -7.60
C ALA A 85 10.71 5.11 -8.29
N LEU A 86 11.81 4.99 -7.54
CA LEU A 86 13.17 5.00 -8.10
C LEU A 86 13.45 3.79 -9.01
N ALA A 87 12.80 2.66 -8.77
CA ALA A 87 12.88 1.51 -9.66
C ALA A 87 12.17 1.76 -11.01
N VAL A 88 11.00 2.40 -10.98
CA VAL A 88 10.26 2.81 -12.19
C VAL A 88 11.08 3.79 -13.03
N GLU A 89 11.68 4.80 -12.38
CA GLU A 89 12.56 5.76 -13.06
C GLU A 89 13.78 5.06 -13.69
N ALA A 90 14.42 4.16 -12.93
CA ALA A 90 15.59 3.43 -13.40
C ALA A 90 15.27 2.52 -14.60
N ILE A 91 14.12 1.83 -14.60
CA ILE A 91 13.73 0.97 -15.72
C ILE A 91 13.34 1.80 -16.95
N GLY A 92 12.78 3.00 -16.76
CA GLY A 92 12.52 3.97 -17.84
C GLY A 92 13.78 4.43 -18.57
N HIS A 93 14.93 4.45 -17.87
CA HIS A 93 16.25 4.73 -18.45
C HIS A 93 17.02 3.46 -18.88
N ASP A 94 16.36 2.32 -19.01
CA ASP A 94 16.93 0.99 -19.31
C ASP A 94 18.03 0.52 -18.32
N GLN A 95 18.05 1.08 -17.11
CA GLN A 95 19.01 0.73 -16.06
C GLN A 95 18.50 -0.46 -15.23
N ARG A 96 18.30 -1.61 -15.87
CA ARG A 96 17.68 -2.82 -15.27
C ARG A 96 18.32 -3.26 -13.95
N ARG A 97 19.66 -3.18 -13.85
CA ARG A 97 20.38 -3.54 -12.62
C ARG A 97 20.01 -2.62 -11.45
N ARG A 98 19.92 -1.31 -11.69
CA ARG A 98 19.53 -0.33 -10.67
C ARG A 98 18.07 -0.49 -10.28
N ALA A 99 17.18 -0.73 -11.25
CA ALA A 99 15.77 -1.04 -10.97
C ALA A 99 15.65 -2.23 -10.01
N ARG A 100 16.36 -3.34 -10.27
CA ARG A 100 16.36 -4.53 -9.39
C ARG A 100 16.92 -4.24 -7.99
N GLN A 101 17.95 -3.40 -7.88
CA GLN A 101 18.49 -2.99 -6.58
C GLN A 101 17.46 -2.21 -5.77
N TRP A 102 16.77 -1.26 -6.39
CA TRP A 102 15.70 -0.49 -5.74
C TRP A 102 14.50 -1.36 -5.34
N LEU A 103 14.07 -2.28 -6.20
CA LEU A 103 13.01 -3.25 -5.86
C LEU A 103 13.41 -4.14 -4.68
N THR A 104 14.67 -4.58 -4.64
CA THR A 104 15.18 -5.39 -3.51
C THR A 104 15.24 -4.59 -2.21
N ALA A 105 15.65 -3.32 -2.28
CA ALA A 105 15.63 -2.43 -1.12
C ALA A 105 14.19 -2.19 -0.61
N SER A 106 13.23 -1.97 -1.52
CA SER A 106 11.81 -1.87 -1.18
C SER A 106 11.30 -3.15 -0.49
N MET A 107 11.59 -4.34 -1.05
CA MET A 107 11.19 -5.60 -0.43
C MET A 107 11.75 -5.77 0.98
N ALA A 108 13.03 -5.41 1.20
CA ALA A 108 13.62 -5.47 2.53
C ALA A 108 12.89 -4.58 3.53
N LEU A 109 12.51 -3.35 3.13
CA LEU A 109 11.72 -2.44 3.96
C LEU A 109 10.30 -2.98 4.21
N GLY A 110 9.65 -3.58 3.21
CA GLY A 110 8.35 -4.23 3.39
C GLY A 110 8.40 -5.42 4.35
N VAL A 111 9.49 -6.19 4.36
CA VAL A 111 9.72 -7.25 5.37
C VAL A 111 9.89 -6.64 6.77
N VAL A 112 10.65 -5.55 6.91
CA VAL A 112 10.79 -4.84 8.19
C VAL A 112 9.42 -4.39 8.71
N PHE A 113 8.59 -3.79 7.86
CA PHE A 113 7.21 -3.42 8.20
C PHE A 113 6.43 -4.61 8.74
N GLY A 114 6.51 -5.75 8.05
CA GLY A 114 5.82 -6.97 8.47
C GLY A 114 6.31 -7.53 9.80
N VAL A 115 7.62 -7.54 10.04
CA VAL A 115 8.19 -7.99 11.32
C VAL A 115 7.70 -7.11 12.47
N VAL A 116 7.75 -5.79 12.32
CA VAL A 116 7.26 -4.87 13.36
C VAL A 116 5.77 -5.11 13.61
N LYS A 117 4.96 -5.37 12.58
CA LYS A 117 3.54 -5.68 12.77
C LYS A 117 3.27 -7.00 13.47
N VAL A 118 4.03 -8.04 13.15
CA VAL A 118 3.92 -9.33 13.85
C VAL A 118 4.28 -9.19 15.33
N VAL A 119 5.35 -8.43 15.64
CA VAL A 119 5.73 -8.14 17.03
C VAL A 119 4.62 -7.37 17.75
N GLU A 120 4.06 -6.33 17.13
CA GLU A 120 2.97 -5.57 17.73
C GLU A 120 1.74 -6.45 18.00
N TYR A 121 1.36 -7.34 17.08
CA TYR A 121 0.29 -8.29 17.32
C TYR A 121 0.61 -9.22 18.48
N ALA A 122 1.80 -9.81 18.50
CA ALA A 122 2.21 -10.72 19.57
C ALA A 122 2.13 -10.04 20.94
N ASP A 123 2.59 -8.79 21.05
CA ASP A 123 2.53 -8.00 22.28
C ASP A 123 1.09 -7.74 22.73
N LYS A 124 0.17 -7.43 21.80
CA LYS A 124 -1.25 -7.20 22.11
C LYS A 124 -1.96 -8.49 22.52
N PHE A 125 -1.71 -9.60 21.82
CA PHE A 125 -2.24 -10.90 22.20
C PHE A 125 -1.71 -11.36 23.56
N ALA A 126 -0.43 -11.13 23.86
CA ALA A 126 0.16 -11.43 25.16
C ALA A 126 -0.45 -10.58 26.29
N ALA A 127 -0.84 -9.34 26.00
CA ALA A 127 -1.60 -8.47 26.90
C ALA A 127 -3.09 -8.84 27.03
N GLY A 128 -3.55 -9.93 26.40
CA GLY A 128 -4.94 -10.38 26.41
C GLY A 128 -5.87 -9.56 25.50
N ILE A 129 -5.32 -8.68 24.65
CA ILE A 129 -6.09 -7.84 23.72
C ILE A 129 -6.31 -8.61 22.42
N THR A 130 -7.49 -9.23 22.29
CA THR A 130 -7.92 -9.97 21.11
C THR A 130 -8.99 -9.20 20.32
N PRO A 131 -9.34 -9.60 19.08
CA PRO A 131 -10.41 -8.95 18.30
C PRO A 131 -11.76 -8.86 19.03
N ASP A 132 -12.05 -9.82 19.92
CA ASP A 132 -13.32 -9.91 20.65
C ASP A 132 -13.35 -9.06 21.94
N THR A 133 -12.20 -8.51 22.37
CA THR A 133 -12.12 -7.73 23.61
C THR A 133 -12.87 -6.40 23.55
N HIS A 134 -12.83 -5.75 22.39
CA HIS A 134 -13.54 -4.50 22.15
C HIS A 134 -13.75 -4.32 20.65
N LEU A 135 -14.85 -3.66 20.27
CA LEU A 135 -15.18 -3.42 18.88
C LEU A 135 -14.08 -2.65 18.12
N PHE A 136 -13.39 -1.73 18.81
CA PHE A 136 -12.19 -1.07 18.28
C PHE A 136 -11.11 -2.08 17.88
N PHE A 137 -10.81 -3.08 18.72
CA PHE A 137 -9.79 -4.08 18.42
C PHE A 137 -10.23 -5.02 17.29
N GLY A 138 -11.53 -5.33 17.19
CA GLY A 138 -12.09 -6.02 16.03
C GLY A 138 -11.79 -5.29 14.72
N PHE A 139 -12.05 -3.99 14.66
CA PHE A 139 -11.70 -3.18 13.48
C PHE A 139 -10.20 -3.02 13.29
N TYR A 140 -9.42 -2.79 14.36
CA TYR A 140 -7.96 -2.70 14.32
C TYR A 140 -7.39 -3.93 13.64
N TYR A 141 -7.64 -5.13 14.18
CA TYR A 141 -7.11 -6.38 13.64
C TYR A 141 -7.66 -6.67 12.24
N GLY A 142 -8.96 -6.43 11.99
CA GLY A 142 -9.56 -6.63 10.67
C GLY A 142 -8.91 -5.78 9.58
N LEU A 143 -8.86 -4.46 9.77
CA LEU A 143 -8.26 -3.51 8.82
C LEU A 143 -6.76 -3.77 8.64
N THR A 144 -6.02 -3.93 9.73
CA THR A 144 -4.56 -4.08 9.68
C THR A 144 -4.15 -5.46 9.16
N ALA A 145 -4.87 -6.54 9.47
CA ALA A 145 -4.58 -7.86 8.94
C ALA A 145 -4.92 -7.95 7.45
N PHE A 146 -6.04 -7.36 7.02
CA PHE A 146 -6.38 -7.31 5.60
C PHE A 146 -5.34 -6.51 4.80
N HIS A 147 -4.90 -5.37 5.33
CA HIS A 147 -3.79 -4.61 4.76
C HIS A 147 -2.48 -5.42 4.76
N PHE A 148 -2.17 -6.11 5.85
CA PHE A 148 -0.95 -6.91 5.95
C PHE A 148 -0.92 -8.05 4.91
N ALA A 149 -2.07 -8.69 4.64
CA ALA A 149 -2.18 -9.66 3.55
C ALA A 149 -1.84 -9.05 2.19
N HIS A 150 -2.25 -7.80 1.93
CA HIS A 150 -1.91 -7.07 0.71
C HIS A 150 -0.41 -6.74 0.63
N VAL A 151 0.23 -6.38 1.75
CA VAL A 151 1.69 -6.19 1.79
C VAL A 151 2.42 -7.49 1.43
N LEU A 152 1.99 -8.63 1.97
CA LEU A 152 2.58 -9.93 1.63
C LEU A 152 2.40 -10.29 0.15
N PHE A 153 1.20 -10.06 -0.40
CA PHE A 153 0.95 -10.25 -1.83
C PHE A 153 1.80 -9.31 -2.69
N GLY A 154 1.90 -8.03 -2.30
CA GLY A 154 2.77 -7.04 -2.93
C GLY A 154 4.24 -7.45 -2.92
N LEU A 155 4.72 -8.05 -1.82
CA LEU A 155 6.10 -8.54 -1.72
C LEU A 155 6.34 -9.68 -2.72
N GLY A 156 5.35 -10.56 -2.88
CA GLY A 156 5.36 -11.60 -3.92
C GLY A 156 5.42 -11.02 -5.34
N LEU A 157 4.62 -9.98 -5.62
CA LEU A 157 4.67 -9.27 -6.90
C LEU A 157 6.03 -8.60 -7.13
N LEU A 158 6.57 -7.87 -6.14
CA LEU A 158 7.88 -7.24 -6.24
C LEU A 158 8.99 -8.27 -6.49
N ALA A 159 8.93 -9.44 -5.84
CA ALA A 159 9.88 -10.53 -6.07
C ALA A 159 9.79 -11.06 -7.51
N LEU A 160 8.57 -11.28 -8.02
CA LEU A 160 8.34 -11.76 -9.38
C LEU A 160 8.87 -10.77 -10.43
N VAL A 161 8.59 -9.47 -10.28
CA VAL A 161 9.05 -8.45 -11.24
C VAL A 161 10.54 -8.16 -11.11
N THR A 162 11.11 -8.36 -9.92
CA THR A 162 12.57 -8.35 -9.74
C THR A 162 13.22 -9.49 -10.52
N TRP A 163 12.59 -10.67 -10.60
CA TRP A 163 13.09 -11.78 -11.43
C TRP A 163 12.84 -11.54 -12.92
N ARG A 164 11.62 -11.15 -13.30
CA ARG A 164 11.18 -10.88 -14.68
C ARG A 164 11.06 -9.39 -14.97
N THR A 165 12.18 -8.69 -14.89
CA THR A 165 12.23 -7.23 -15.01
C THR A 165 11.91 -6.77 -16.43
N SER A 166 10.80 -6.07 -16.59
CA SER A 166 10.40 -5.31 -17.79
C SER A 166 9.74 -4.00 -17.34
N THR A 167 9.69 -2.99 -18.21
CA THR A 167 9.02 -1.71 -17.90
C THR A 167 7.57 -1.94 -17.48
N ASP A 168 6.81 -2.68 -18.29
CA ASP A 168 5.39 -2.99 -18.01
C ASP A 168 5.18 -3.72 -16.67
N ASN A 169 6.01 -4.73 -16.37
CA ASN A 169 5.92 -5.48 -15.11
C ASN A 169 6.23 -4.58 -13.90
N VAL A 170 7.29 -3.78 -13.99
CA VAL A 170 7.71 -2.89 -12.90
C VAL A 170 6.66 -1.81 -12.65
N GLU A 171 6.12 -1.19 -13.70
CA GLU A 171 5.04 -0.20 -13.59
C GLU A 171 3.77 -0.82 -12.99
N THR A 172 3.41 -2.04 -13.40
CA THR A 172 2.25 -2.77 -12.87
C THR A 172 2.39 -3.04 -11.38
N ALA A 173 3.54 -3.58 -10.95
CA ALA A 173 3.79 -3.85 -9.54
C ALA A 173 3.93 -2.56 -8.72
N ALA A 174 4.46 -1.49 -9.31
CA ALA A 174 4.56 -0.19 -8.66
C ALA A 174 3.18 0.41 -8.38
N ALA A 175 2.27 0.36 -9.35
CA ALA A 175 0.89 0.82 -9.16
C ALA A 175 0.20 0.08 -7.99
N PHE A 176 0.37 -1.24 -7.92
CA PHE A 176 -0.16 -2.03 -6.80
C PHE A 176 0.49 -1.66 -5.46
N TRP A 177 1.83 -1.57 -5.41
CA TRP A 177 2.55 -1.26 -4.17
C TRP A 177 2.17 0.13 -3.63
N HIS A 178 2.06 1.13 -4.49
CA HIS A 178 1.63 2.47 -4.10
C HIS A 178 0.18 2.55 -3.63
N MET A 179 -0.70 1.70 -4.16
CA MET A 179 -2.06 1.55 -3.60
C MET A 179 -2.00 1.03 -2.16
N VAL A 180 -1.17 0.03 -1.90
CA VAL A 180 -0.96 -0.50 -0.54
C VAL A 180 -0.42 0.59 0.38
N ASP A 181 0.61 1.34 -0.04
CA ASP A 181 1.16 2.47 0.72
C ASP A 181 0.07 3.51 1.04
N LEU A 182 -0.77 3.86 0.07
CA LEU A 182 -1.86 4.84 0.21
C LEU A 182 -2.90 4.39 1.24
N ILE A 183 -3.26 3.11 1.25
CA ILE A 183 -4.17 2.56 2.28
C ILE A 183 -3.55 2.71 3.67
N TRP A 184 -2.26 2.44 3.82
CA TRP A 184 -1.58 2.58 5.11
C TRP A 184 -1.53 4.03 5.60
N ILE A 185 -1.28 4.97 4.68
CA ILE A 185 -1.29 6.41 4.97
C ILE A 185 -2.65 6.85 5.54
N LEU A 186 -3.75 6.24 5.11
CA LEU A 186 -5.09 6.50 5.65
C LEU A 186 -5.35 5.74 6.96
N LEU A 187 -4.89 4.49 7.05
CA LEU A 187 -5.10 3.62 8.20
C LEU A 187 -4.38 4.16 9.43
N TYR A 188 -3.12 4.56 9.30
CA TYR A 188 -2.29 5.00 10.43
C TYR A 188 -2.92 6.16 11.22
N PRO A 189 -3.33 7.28 10.59
CA PRO A 189 -4.03 8.34 11.32
C PRO A 189 -5.35 7.87 11.92
N LEU A 190 -6.13 7.09 11.19
CA LEU A 190 -7.46 6.63 11.60
C LEU A 190 -7.43 5.75 12.85
N VAL A 191 -6.40 4.93 12.98
CA VAL A 191 -6.27 3.91 14.03
C VAL A 191 -5.34 4.34 15.16
N TYR A 192 -4.27 5.09 14.87
CA TYR A 192 -3.23 5.42 15.86
C TYR A 192 -3.30 6.88 16.35
N LEU A 193 -3.67 7.83 15.49
CA LEU A 193 -3.55 9.27 15.81
C LEU A 193 -4.87 9.97 16.14
N LEU A 194 -5.96 9.65 15.44
CA LEU A 194 -7.26 10.27 15.64
C LEU A 194 -7.78 9.87 17.01
N ARG A 195 -7.74 10.80 17.97
CA ARG A 195 -8.31 10.70 19.32
C ARG A 195 -9.39 11.76 19.44
#